data_AF-A0A935PPZ2-F1
#
_entry.id   AF-A0A935PPZ2-F1
#
_cell.length_a   1.000
_cell.length_b   1.000
_cell.length_c   1.000
_cell.angle_alpha   90.00
_cell.angle_beta   90.00
_cell.angle_gamma   90.00
#
_symmetry.space_group_name_H-M   'P 1'
#
loop_
_entity.id
_entity.type
_entity.pdbx_description
1 polymer ?
#
loop_
_entity_poly.entity_id
_entity_poly.type
_entity_poly.pdbx_seq_one_letter_code
_entity_poly.pdbx_strand_id
1 'polypeptide(L)'
;MKTSAPGKVPAGNKECIECHEELKEFHDPGKHKTVACTECHANTDAHLKNKKTRPVTTTDPAKCGSCHKNQYETMYKMNFAKTARNEKSQLTGVSPNPAWEKLMGPHGFTKEHNMPRSHAFALYDQLVVDRAFGGRFENKYGWGDLARAGGNFNIWDVLVDKYPGEPHKAFKPGTAAAANPVCMSCKTADHILDWAYLGDPEPKAKWSRTSKVVDFVKDTKHSLNCIFCHDPHGAQPRIIRDGLIQALTRPEKDTLWHKDPKAGKVDVKDLGQRGFTRKIAILDKYDSKLQCGQCHVEYNCNPGTDPTTGKPVTMAGRAHQPLPAQERERPGEHYRDLKFRDFKHGITGAMFLKAQHPDVEVYYGSVHDREGVMPHPPHAQGEGTRRRARPSLPTGRRARRNTSRKRAWAATRRGAGSRRSTRSTPSGTGTWASCASPSTGSPA
;
A
#
# COMPACT_ATOMS: atom_id res chain seq x y z
N MET A 1 7.28 36.06 10.45
CA MET A 1 7.98 35.08 9.58
C MET A 1 9.27 35.74 9.10
N LYS A 2 10.44 35.12 9.25
CA LYS A 2 11.66 35.63 8.61
C LYS A 2 11.65 35.20 7.14
N THR A 3 11.78 36.16 6.23
CA THR A 3 11.97 35.90 4.80
C THR A 3 13.31 35.21 4.59
N SER A 4 13.30 34.00 4.02
CA SER A 4 14.52 33.31 3.63
C SER A 4 15.16 34.03 2.45
N ALA A 5 16.45 34.37 2.56
CA ALA A 5 17.22 34.94 1.46
C ALA A 5 17.15 34.04 0.21
N PRO A 6 17.25 34.60 -1.02
CA PRO A 6 17.33 33.81 -2.23
C PRO A 6 18.59 32.95 -2.20
N GLY A 7 18.43 31.66 -1.90
CA GLY A 7 19.53 30.71 -1.90
C GLY A 7 20.19 30.64 -3.29
N LYS A 8 21.53 30.72 -3.30
CA LYS A 8 22.34 30.62 -4.52
C LYS A 8 22.13 29.25 -5.16
N VAL A 9 21.87 29.24 -6.47
CA VAL A 9 21.81 28.00 -7.26
C VAL A 9 23.18 27.30 -7.18
N PRO A 10 23.26 25.99 -6.91
CA PRO A 10 24.53 25.27 -6.86
C PRO A 10 25.27 25.32 -8.19
N ALA A 11 26.60 25.40 -8.15
CA ALA A 11 27.43 25.23 -9.34
C ALA A 11 27.20 23.80 -9.91
N GLY A 12 27.09 23.67 -11.23
CA GLY A 12 26.69 22.43 -11.91
C GLY A 12 25.18 22.33 -12.21
N ASN A 13 24.30 22.91 -11.37
CA ASN A 13 22.85 22.85 -11.64
C ASN A 13 22.47 23.67 -12.88
N LYS A 14 23.11 24.84 -13.08
CA LYS A 14 22.80 25.73 -14.22
C LYS A 14 23.12 25.03 -15.54
N GLU A 15 24.28 24.38 -15.59
CA GLU A 15 24.80 23.62 -16.73
C GLU A 15 23.89 22.42 -17.07
N CYS A 16 23.33 21.74 -16.05
CA CYS A 16 22.33 20.70 -16.27
C CYS A 16 21.01 21.29 -16.81
N ILE A 17 20.53 22.38 -16.21
CA ILE A 17 19.27 23.06 -16.53
C ILE A 17 19.29 23.71 -17.93
N GLU A 18 20.45 24.07 -18.47
CA GLU A 18 20.62 24.52 -19.86
C GLU A 18 20.38 23.41 -20.89
N CYS A 19 20.54 22.12 -20.52
CA CYS A 19 20.17 20.97 -21.37
C CYS A 19 18.81 20.34 -20.99
N HIS A 20 18.29 20.64 -19.80
CA HIS A 20 17.07 20.08 -19.22
C HIS A 20 16.12 21.20 -18.79
N GLU A 21 15.71 22.03 -19.75
CA GLU A 21 14.92 23.24 -19.48
C GLU A 21 13.56 22.93 -18.86
N GLU A 22 13.00 21.74 -19.13
CA GLU A 22 11.78 21.24 -18.48
C GLU A 22 11.88 21.22 -16.95
N LEU A 23 13.09 21.09 -16.39
CA LEU A 23 13.29 21.04 -14.95
C LEU A 23 13.16 22.42 -14.29
N LYS A 24 13.28 23.52 -15.04
CA LYS A 24 13.12 24.90 -14.53
C LYS A 24 11.77 25.11 -13.84
N GLU A 25 10.69 24.59 -14.44
CA GLU A 25 9.32 24.69 -13.91
C GLU A 25 9.18 24.07 -12.51
N PHE A 26 9.94 23.01 -12.22
CA PHE A 26 9.92 22.35 -10.90
C PHE A 26 10.94 22.97 -9.95
N HIS A 27 12.18 23.13 -10.43
CA HIS A 27 13.35 23.49 -9.63
C HIS A 27 13.30 24.95 -9.16
N ASP A 28 13.13 25.91 -10.07
CA ASP A 28 13.33 27.33 -9.79
C ASP A 28 12.30 27.94 -8.81
N PRO A 29 10.98 27.64 -8.91
CA PRO A 29 10.02 28.01 -7.87
C PRO A 29 10.06 27.04 -6.67
N GLY A 30 10.76 25.91 -6.80
CA GLY A 30 10.81 24.84 -5.81
C GLY A 30 11.66 25.14 -4.58
N LYS A 31 11.41 24.38 -3.50
CA LYS A 31 12.21 24.44 -2.26
C LYS A 31 13.56 23.74 -2.40
N HIS A 32 13.75 22.95 -3.46
CA HIS A 32 15.00 22.24 -3.75
C HIS A 32 15.95 23.00 -4.69
N LYS A 33 15.69 24.27 -5.04
CA LYS A 33 16.56 25.08 -5.91
C LYS A 33 18.02 25.27 -5.43
N THR A 34 18.28 24.93 -4.16
CA THR A 34 19.61 24.96 -3.53
C THR A 34 20.22 23.56 -3.34
N VAL A 35 19.56 22.50 -3.81
CA VAL A 35 20.02 21.10 -3.75
C VAL A 35 20.76 20.79 -5.05
N ALA A 36 22.00 20.32 -4.96
CA ALA A 36 22.78 20.03 -6.15
C ALA A 36 22.21 18.81 -6.91
N CYS A 37 22.20 18.83 -8.24
CA CYS A 37 21.77 17.68 -9.05
C CYS A 37 22.58 16.42 -8.72
N THR A 38 23.87 16.59 -8.38
CA THR A 38 24.79 15.53 -7.95
C THR A 38 24.40 14.85 -6.64
N GLU A 39 23.48 15.41 -5.85
CA GLU A 39 22.94 14.75 -4.67
C GLU A 39 22.18 13.47 -5.06
N CYS A 40 21.45 13.49 -6.18
CA CYS A 40 20.62 12.38 -6.64
C CYS A 40 21.10 11.73 -7.95
N HIS A 41 21.98 12.40 -8.71
CA HIS A 41 22.51 11.92 -9.98
C HIS A 41 24.02 11.72 -9.92
N ALA A 42 24.48 10.48 -10.10
CA ALA A 42 25.89 10.11 -10.19
C ALA A 42 26.31 9.85 -11.64
N ASN A 43 27.63 9.79 -11.88
CA ASN A 43 28.24 9.63 -13.22
C ASN A 43 27.90 10.77 -14.20
N THR A 44 27.72 11.99 -13.68
CA THR A 44 27.42 13.20 -14.46
C THR A 44 28.53 13.56 -15.44
N ASP A 45 29.80 13.36 -15.08
CA ASP A 45 30.93 13.73 -15.94
C ASP A 45 30.97 12.92 -17.24
N ALA A 46 30.61 11.63 -17.17
CA ALA A 46 30.50 10.78 -18.35
C ALA A 46 29.26 11.14 -19.21
N HIS A 47 28.19 11.62 -18.58
CA HIS A 47 27.01 12.15 -19.27
C HIS A 47 27.31 13.47 -20.01
N LEU A 48 28.03 14.40 -19.36
CA LEU A 48 28.46 15.66 -19.97
C LEU A 48 29.39 15.43 -21.16
N LYS A 49 30.29 14.45 -21.08
CA LYS A 49 31.16 14.03 -22.21
C LYS A 49 30.41 13.31 -23.32
N ASN A 50 29.36 12.56 -23.00
CA ASN A 50 28.54 11.83 -23.97
C ASN A 50 27.08 11.75 -23.51
N LYS A 51 26.22 12.56 -24.14
CA LYS A 51 24.77 12.64 -23.83
C LYS A 51 24.03 11.29 -23.96
N LYS A 52 24.59 10.29 -24.67
CA LYS A 52 24.03 8.93 -24.75
C LYS A 52 24.27 8.11 -23.48
N THR A 53 25.32 8.41 -22.71
CA THR A 53 25.58 7.83 -21.39
C THR A 53 24.57 8.42 -20.41
N ARG A 54 23.60 7.64 -19.94
CA ARG A 54 22.63 8.11 -18.94
C ARG A 54 23.30 8.25 -17.56
N PRO A 55 23.04 9.32 -16.79
CA PRO A 55 23.48 9.39 -15.40
C PRO A 55 22.74 8.34 -14.56
N VAL A 56 23.36 7.92 -13.46
CA VAL A 56 22.76 7.02 -12.48
C VAL A 56 21.89 7.86 -11.55
N THR A 57 20.57 7.66 -11.57
CA THR A 57 19.64 8.33 -10.63
C THR A 57 19.37 7.43 -9.44
N THR A 58 19.62 7.90 -8.22
CA THR A 58 19.20 7.17 -7.02
C THR A 58 17.71 7.35 -6.75
N THR A 59 17.06 6.26 -6.35
CA THR A 59 15.69 6.23 -5.84
C THR A 59 15.64 5.85 -4.35
N ASP A 60 16.80 5.59 -3.73
CA ASP A 60 16.92 5.17 -2.34
C ASP A 60 16.36 6.25 -1.39
N PRO A 61 15.34 5.92 -0.55
CA PRO A 61 14.79 6.83 0.45
C PRO A 61 15.83 7.40 1.43
N ALA A 62 16.93 6.70 1.69
CA ALA A 62 18.01 7.17 2.55
C ALA A 62 18.65 8.46 2.00
N LYS A 63 18.63 8.68 0.69
CA LYS A 63 19.10 9.92 0.09
C LYS A 63 18.27 11.12 0.56
N CYS A 64 16.95 11.00 0.57
CA CYS A 64 16.07 12.01 1.16
C CYS A 64 16.30 12.13 2.67
N GLY A 65 16.54 11.01 3.36
CA GLY A 65 16.83 10.96 4.80
C GLY A 65 18.07 11.77 5.24
N SER A 66 19.04 11.99 4.34
CA SER A 66 20.22 12.83 4.63
C SER A 66 19.87 14.29 4.98
N CYS A 67 18.79 14.84 4.40
CA CYS A 67 18.30 16.19 4.69
C CYS A 67 16.95 16.20 5.44
N HIS A 68 16.17 15.12 5.35
CA HIS A 68 14.82 15.00 5.91
C HIS A 68 14.72 13.88 6.95
N LYS A 69 15.66 13.90 7.90
CA LYS A 69 15.86 12.82 8.90
C LYS A 69 14.57 12.43 9.63
N ASN A 70 13.79 13.38 10.15
CA ASN A 70 12.55 13.09 10.88
C ASN A 70 11.51 12.39 9.97
N GLN A 71 11.27 12.91 8.76
CA GLN A 71 10.33 12.33 7.80
C GLN A 71 10.75 10.92 7.37
N TYR A 72 12.05 10.69 7.17
CA TYR A 72 12.61 9.39 6.85
C TYR A 72 12.47 8.39 8.01
N GLU A 73 12.96 8.75 9.21
CA GLU A 73 12.94 7.88 10.38
C GLU A 73 11.50 7.54 10.81
N THR A 74 10.54 8.46 10.68
CA THR A 74 9.13 8.19 11.00
C THR A 74 8.43 7.35 9.93
N MET A 75 8.70 7.58 8.65
CA MET A 75 8.14 6.80 7.53
C MET A 75 8.59 5.33 7.57
N TYR A 76 9.87 5.10 7.84
CA TYR A 76 10.46 3.76 7.89
C TYR A 76 10.44 3.14 9.30
N LYS A 77 9.76 3.77 10.27
CA LYS A 77 9.57 3.19 11.59
C LYS A 77 8.67 1.95 11.51
N MET A 78 9.17 0.84 12.04
CA MET A 78 8.37 -0.37 12.22
C MET A 78 7.28 -0.17 13.28
N ASN A 79 6.05 -0.54 12.95
CA ASN A 79 4.97 -0.67 13.91
C ASN A 79 4.88 -2.12 14.39
N PHE A 80 5.49 -2.42 15.53
CA PHE A 80 5.53 -3.78 16.10
C PHE A 80 4.15 -4.34 16.48
N ALA A 81 3.10 -3.51 16.59
CA ALA A 81 1.72 -3.97 16.77
C ALA A 81 1.07 -4.46 15.45
N LYS A 82 1.76 -4.35 14.31
CA LYS A 82 1.34 -4.89 13.01
C LYS A 82 2.35 -5.96 12.55
N THR A 83 2.09 -7.19 13.00
CA THR A 83 2.93 -8.36 12.75
C THR A 83 2.96 -8.76 11.27
N ALA A 84 4.06 -9.39 10.85
CA ALA A 84 4.17 -10.05 9.55
C ALA A 84 3.32 -11.33 9.51
N ARG A 85 2.95 -11.78 8.30
CA ARG A 85 2.23 -13.05 8.04
C ARG A 85 0.96 -13.28 8.88
N ASN A 86 0.26 -12.20 9.21
CA ASN A 86 -1.01 -12.25 9.92
C ASN A 86 -2.17 -12.48 8.92
N GLU A 87 -2.45 -13.75 8.63
CA GLU A 87 -3.43 -14.18 7.63
C GLU A 87 -4.88 -13.75 8.00
N LYS A 88 -5.61 -13.15 7.05
CA LYS A 88 -6.99 -12.71 7.24
C LYS A 88 -7.99 -13.86 7.37
N SER A 89 -7.66 -15.04 6.83
CA SER A 89 -8.51 -16.23 6.91
C SER A 89 -8.40 -17.03 8.21
N GLN A 90 -7.58 -16.59 9.16
CA GLN A 90 -7.61 -17.09 10.54
C GLN A 90 -9.01 -16.96 11.16
N LEU A 91 -9.35 -17.82 12.12
CA LEU A 91 -10.65 -17.82 12.81
C LEU A 91 -10.97 -16.46 13.48
N THR A 92 -9.94 -15.76 13.94
CA THR A 92 -10.00 -14.42 14.56
C THR A 92 -9.75 -13.28 13.56
N GLY A 93 -9.55 -13.60 12.28
CA GLY A 93 -9.28 -12.66 11.21
C GLY A 93 -10.53 -12.00 10.66
N VAL A 94 -10.34 -11.04 9.73
CA VAL A 94 -11.44 -10.26 9.12
C VAL A 94 -12.15 -11.00 7.98
N SER A 95 -11.70 -12.20 7.61
CA SER A 95 -12.28 -13.00 6.52
C SER A 95 -12.14 -14.50 6.83
N PRO A 96 -12.68 -15.00 7.95
CA PRO A 96 -12.33 -16.32 8.49
C PRO A 96 -12.72 -17.47 7.55
N ASN A 97 -11.88 -18.52 7.56
CA ASN A 97 -12.19 -19.79 6.90
C ASN A 97 -13.30 -20.57 7.64
N PRO A 98 -14.08 -21.41 6.93
CA PRO A 98 -13.96 -21.74 5.50
C PRO A 98 -14.68 -20.75 4.57
N ALA A 99 -15.26 -19.66 5.08
CA ALA A 99 -16.07 -18.75 4.25
C ALA A 99 -15.23 -18.06 3.16
N TRP A 100 -14.03 -17.59 3.48
CA TRP A 100 -13.15 -16.95 2.49
C TRP A 100 -12.73 -17.90 1.36
N GLU A 101 -12.22 -19.09 1.67
CA GLU A 101 -11.90 -20.10 0.65
C GLU A 101 -13.11 -20.49 -0.21
N LYS A 102 -14.29 -20.67 0.40
CA LYS A 102 -15.54 -21.01 -0.31
C LYS A 102 -16.12 -19.89 -1.16
N LEU A 103 -15.84 -18.62 -0.87
CA LEU A 103 -16.28 -17.47 -1.65
C LEU A 103 -15.28 -17.10 -2.76
N MET A 104 -13.99 -17.34 -2.50
CA MET A 104 -12.90 -16.88 -3.37
C MET A 104 -12.30 -17.99 -4.24
N GLY A 105 -12.59 -19.28 -4.03
CA GLY A 105 -12.02 -20.36 -4.84
C GLY A 105 -12.39 -20.24 -6.34
N PRO A 106 -11.44 -20.31 -7.29
CA PRO A 106 -10.03 -20.70 -7.17
C PRO A 106 -9.03 -19.53 -7.10
N HIS A 107 -9.47 -18.29 -6.86
CA HIS A 107 -8.66 -17.07 -6.94
C HIS A 107 -7.40 -17.13 -6.07
N GLY A 108 -6.27 -16.59 -6.55
CA GLY A 108 -4.96 -16.70 -5.91
C GLY A 108 -4.87 -16.14 -4.48
N PHE A 109 -5.80 -15.28 -4.07
CA PHE A 109 -5.93 -14.79 -2.69
C PHE A 109 -6.42 -15.87 -1.69
N THR A 110 -6.78 -17.06 -2.16
CA THR A 110 -6.98 -18.25 -1.31
C THR A 110 -5.66 -18.90 -0.87
N LYS A 111 -4.50 -18.46 -1.40
CA LYS A 111 -3.18 -19.04 -1.05
C LYS A 111 -2.58 -18.36 0.18
N GLU A 112 -2.57 -17.03 0.19
CA GLU A 112 -2.23 -16.20 1.36
C GLU A 112 -2.79 -14.78 1.13
N HIS A 113 -3.49 -14.21 2.10
CA HIS A 113 -4.00 -12.84 2.12
C HIS A 113 -3.82 -12.16 3.48
N ASN A 114 -2.56 -11.99 3.90
CA ASN A 114 -2.19 -11.26 5.11
C ASN A 114 -2.81 -9.85 5.26
N MET A 115 -3.00 -9.47 6.53
CA MET A 115 -3.21 -8.09 6.98
C MET A 115 -2.01 -7.19 6.65
N PRO A 116 -2.22 -5.91 6.34
CA PRO A 116 -1.13 -4.97 6.04
C PRO A 116 -0.29 -4.63 7.28
N ARG A 117 1.00 -4.39 7.07
CA ARG A 117 1.98 -3.89 8.05
C ARG A 117 2.69 -2.62 7.55
N SER A 118 3.73 -2.17 8.26
CA SER A 118 4.50 -0.96 7.91
C SER A 118 4.95 -0.93 6.44
N HIS A 119 4.83 0.23 5.80
CA HIS A 119 5.17 0.47 4.39
C HIS A 119 6.60 0.07 4.00
N ALA A 120 7.54 0.12 4.94
CA ALA A 120 8.88 -0.47 4.87
C ALA A 120 8.94 -1.83 4.14
N PHE A 121 7.94 -2.69 4.37
CA PHE A 121 7.89 -4.04 3.85
C PHE A 121 7.01 -4.22 2.60
N ALA A 122 6.45 -3.15 2.02
CA ALA A 122 5.49 -3.28 0.93
C ALA A 122 6.03 -4.07 -0.27
N LEU A 123 7.24 -3.74 -0.76
CA LEU A 123 7.89 -4.47 -1.85
C LEU A 123 8.31 -5.88 -1.40
N TYR A 124 8.94 -5.99 -0.23
CA TYR A 124 9.38 -7.25 0.35
C TYR A 124 8.23 -8.28 0.47
N ASP A 125 7.10 -7.88 1.07
CA ASP A 125 5.92 -8.74 1.28
C ASP A 125 5.32 -9.17 -0.05
N GLN A 126 5.37 -8.31 -1.08
CA GLN A 126 4.91 -8.64 -2.43
C GLN A 126 5.75 -9.75 -3.09
N LEU A 127 7.01 -9.94 -2.71
CA LEU A 127 7.87 -11.00 -3.25
C LEU A 127 7.70 -12.33 -2.51
N VAL A 128 7.62 -12.31 -1.18
CA VAL A 128 7.58 -13.54 -0.35
C VAL A 128 6.17 -14.12 -0.15
N VAL A 129 5.10 -13.35 -0.40
CA VAL A 129 3.73 -13.83 -0.20
C VAL A 129 3.38 -14.98 -1.16
N ASP A 130 2.80 -16.05 -0.62
CA ASP A 130 2.65 -17.34 -1.29
C ASP A 130 1.75 -17.25 -2.56
N ARG A 131 0.91 -16.21 -2.68
CA ARG A 131 0.11 -15.95 -3.89
C ARG A 131 0.85 -15.33 -5.08
N ALA A 132 2.06 -14.79 -4.87
CA ALA A 132 2.70 -13.88 -5.83
C ALA A 132 3.69 -14.58 -6.78
N PHE A 133 4.78 -15.12 -6.23
CA PHE A 133 5.90 -15.68 -7.00
C PHE A 133 6.05 -17.19 -6.81
N GLY A 134 5.00 -17.89 -6.39
CA GLY A 134 5.01 -19.34 -6.33
C GLY A 134 5.96 -19.94 -5.28
N GLY A 135 6.33 -19.17 -4.27
CA GLY A 135 7.38 -19.55 -3.31
C GLY A 135 8.81 -19.45 -3.84
N ARG A 136 9.03 -18.71 -4.94
CA ARG A 136 10.37 -18.52 -5.57
C ARG A 136 11.37 -17.76 -4.70
N PHE A 137 10.91 -16.67 -4.08
CA PHE A 137 11.77 -15.80 -3.29
C PHE A 137 11.66 -16.18 -1.82
N GLU A 138 12.81 -16.44 -1.21
CA GLU A 138 12.91 -16.81 0.19
C GLU A 138 13.85 -15.88 0.95
N ASN A 139 13.69 -15.85 2.26
CA ASN A 139 14.61 -15.16 3.17
C ASN A 139 15.94 -15.90 3.27
N LYS A 140 17.04 -15.15 3.33
CA LYS A 140 18.37 -15.70 3.61
C LYS A 140 18.51 -16.12 5.07
N TYR A 141 17.90 -15.37 5.99
CA TYR A 141 17.91 -15.61 7.43
C TYR A 141 16.51 -15.91 7.98
N GLY A 142 15.83 -16.89 7.37
CA GLY A 142 14.61 -17.50 7.90
C GLY A 142 13.52 -16.48 8.24
N TRP A 143 13.02 -16.49 9.47
CA TRP A 143 12.00 -15.52 9.93
C TRP A 143 12.60 -14.22 10.47
N GLY A 144 13.92 -14.13 10.69
CA GLY A 144 14.57 -12.92 11.20
C GLY A 144 14.48 -11.74 10.22
N ASP A 145 14.56 -12.02 8.91
CA ASP A 145 14.41 -11.01 7.86
C ASP A 145 13.02 -10.35 7.84
N LEU A 146 11.98 -11.02 8.36
CA LEU A 146 10.65 -10.43 8.53
C LEU A 146 10.64 -9.28 9.54
N ALA A 147 11.63 -9.21 10.42
CA ALA A 147 11.72 -8.23 11.52
C ALA A 147 12.90 -7.25 11.39
N ARG A 148 13.54 -7.16 10.21
CA ARG A 148 14.74 -6.34 9.99
C ARG A 148 14.52 -4.87 10.38
N ALA A 149 15.17 -4.46 11.46
CA ALA A 149 15.11 -3.10 11.97
C ALA A 149 15.71 -2.09 10.96
N GLY A 150 15.16 -0.87 10.94
CA GLY A 150 15.60 0.23 10.07
C GLY A 150 14.66 0.57 8.91
N GLY A 151 13.84 -0.39 8.47
CA GLY A 151 12.67 -0.19 7.60
C GLY A 151 12.91 0.23 6.14
N ASN A 152 13.93 1.03 5.83
CA ASN A 152 14.44 1.19 4.48
C ASN A 152 15.64 0.23 4.31
N PHE A 153 15.53 -0.70 3.36
CA PHE A 153 16.58 -1.66 3.05
C PHE A 153 16.42 -2.14 1.60
N ASN A 154 17.53 -2.54 0.98
CA ASN A 154 17.49 -3.24 -0.30
C ASN A 154 16.93 -4.66 -0.08
N ILE A 155 15.81 -4.99 -0.73
CA ILE A 155 15.18 -6.31 -0.60
C ILE A 155 16.12 -7.47 -0.97
N TRP A 156 17.08 -7.27 -1.87
CA TRP A 156 18.05 -8.31 -2.27
C TRP A 156 19.16 -8.55 -1.25
N ASP A 157 19.27 -7.73 -0.20
CA ASP A 157 20.14 -8.04 0.93
C ASP A 157 19.56 -9.20 1.75
N VAL A 158 18.22 -9.31 1.81
CA VAL A 158 17.49 -10.32 2.61
C VAL A 158 16.85 -11.44 1.80
N LEU A 159 16.57 -11.23 0.51
CA LEU A 159 15.93 -12.24 -0.35
C LEU A 159 16.92 -12.98 -1.26
N VAL A 160 16.60 -14.24 -1.55
CA VAL A 160 17.26 -15.08 -2.54
C VAL A 160 16.24 -15.67 -3.51
N ASP A 161 16.57 -15.66 -4.81
CA ASP A 161 15.83 -16.41 -5.84
C ASP A 161 16.27 -17.88 -5.79
N LYS A 162 15.38 -18.78 -5.38
CA LYS A 162 15.68 -20.21 -5.29
C LYS A 162 15.64 -20.95 -6.63
N TYR A 163 15.15 -20.32 -7.69
CA TYR A 163 14.91 -20.96 -8.99
C TYR A 163 15.43 -20.11 -10.16
N PRO A 164 16.70 -19.65 -10.15
CA PRO A 164 17.23 -18.80 -11.21
C PRO A 164 17.11 -19.49 -12.58
N GLY A 165 16.72 -18.74 -13.62
CA GLY A 165 16.51 -19.24 -14.98
C GLY A 165 15.14 -19.89 -15.24
N GLU A 166 14.47 -20.42 -14.21
CA GLU A 166 13.12 -21.02 -14.36
C GLU A 166 12.06 -19.98 -14.77
N PRO A 167 10.98 -20.40 -15.46
CA PRO A 167 9.83 -19.54 -15.74
C PRO A 167 9.07 -19.13 -14.46
N HIS A 168 8.17 -18.16 -14.55
CA HIS A 168 7.28 -17.80 -13.45
C HIS A 168 6.13 -18.82 -13.35
N LYS A 169 6.17 -19.65 -12.32
CA LYS A 169 5.17 -20.68 -12.00
C LYS A 169 5.03 -20.84 -10.48
N ALA A 170 4.08 -21.65 -10.03
CA ALA A 170 4.08 -22.15 -8.66
C ALA A 170 5.18 -23.22 -8.50
N PHE A 171 6.09 -23.03 -7.55
CA PHE A 171 7.17 -23.98 -7.24
C PHE A 171 6.84 -24.84 -6.02
N LYS A 172 6.06 -24.31 -5.08
CA LYS A 172 5.68 -25.01 -3.85
C LYS A 172 4.18 -25.34 -3.82
N PRO A 173 3.76 -26.48 -3.24
CA PRO A 173 2.36 -26.74 -2.91
C PRO A 173 1.76 -25.58 -2.11
N GLY A 174 0.48 -25.27 -2.35
CA GLY A 174 -0.21 -24.17 -1.70
C GLY A 174 0.08 -22.76 -2.25
N THR A 175 1.04 -22.58 -3.15
CA THR A 175 1.39 -21.26 -3.71
C THR A 175 0.68 -20.93 -5.03
N ALA A 176 0.80 -19.68 -5.50
CA ALA A 176 0.35 -19.24 -6.82
C ALA A 176 1.33 -18.23 -7.46
N ALA A 177 1.21 -18.06 -8.77
CA ALA A 177 2.04 -17.19 -9.61
C ALA A 177 1.25 -15.95 -10.10
N ALA A 178 0.56 -15.24 -9.20
CA ALA A 178 -0.33 -14.14 -9.59
C ALA A 178 0.36 -12.78 -9.81
N ALA A 179 1.63 -12.63 -9.41
CA ALA A 179 2.35 -11.38 -9.61
C ALA A 179 2.60 -11.08 -11.10
N ASN A 180 2.62 -9.80 -11.44
CA ASN A 180 2.96 -9.29 -12.77
C ASN A 180 3.52 -7.85 -12.59
N PRO A 181 4.00 -7.18 -13.66
CA PRO A 181 4.68 -5.91 -13.51
C PRO A 181 3.82 -4.78 -12.90
N VAL A 182 2.52 -4.74 -13.18
CA VAL A 182 1.62 -3.67 -12.66
C VAL A 182 1.53 -3.71 -11.12
N CYS A 183 1.73 -4.87 -10.50
CA CYS A 183 1.73 -5.01 -9.05
C CYS A 183 2.79 -4.12 -8.37
N MET A 184 3.94 -3.87 -9.02
CA MET A 184 5.07 -3.13 -8.42
C MET A 184 4.85 -1.62 -8.38
N SER A 185 4.03 -1.07 -9.27
CA SER A 185 3.73 0.38 -9.32
C SER A 185 3.01 0.90 -8.07
N CYS A 186 2.46 -0.01 -7.25
CA CYS A 186 1.90 0.30 -5.92
C CYS A 186 2.78 -0.24 -4.76
N LYS A 187 4.09 -0.42 -4.98
CA LYS A 187 5.07 -1.00 -4.03
C LYS A 187 6.40 -0.28 -4.03
N THR A 188 6.87 0.16 -5.20
CA THR A 188 8.17 0.79 -5.43
C THR A 188 8.10 1.75 -6.62
N ALA A 189 8.94 2.77 -6.61
CA ALA A 189 9.15 3.73 -7.70
C ALA A 189 10.59 3.62 -8.26
N ASP A 190 11.33 2.56 -7.93
CA ASP A 190 12.69 2.35 -8.49
C ASP A 190 12.68 2.30 -10.02
N HIS A 191 11.60 1.78 -10.61
CA HIS A 191 11.40 1.67 -12.06
C HIS A 191 10.84 2.95 -12.71
N ILE A 192 10.70 4.07 -11.99
CA ILE A 192 10.03 5.28 -12.48
C ILE A 192 10.63 5.84 -13.77
N LEU A 193 11.93 5.65 -14.02
CA LEU A 193 12.59 6.14 -15.23
C LEU A 193 12.69 5.09 -16.36
N ASP A 194 12.12 3.91 -16.17
CA ASP A 194 12.30 2.75 -17.07
C ASP A 194 10.96 2.06 -17.43
N TRP A 195 9.84 2.67 -17.01
CA TRP A 195 8.46 2.25 -17.26
C TRP A 195 7.70 3.37 -17.99
N ALA A 196 7.13 3.05 -19.15
CA ALA A 196 6.30 3.98 -19.91
C ALA A 196 4.94 4.21 -19.23
N TYR A 197 4.25 5.29 -19.60
CA TYR A 197 2.92 5.59 -19.09
C TYR A 197 1.96 4.40 -19.30
N LEU A 198 1.23 4.05 -18.25
CA LEU A 198 0.36 2.86 -18.14
C LEU A 198 1.10 1.51 -18.20
N GLY A 199 2.41 1.51 -18.41
CA GLY A 199 3.22 0.32 -18.72
C GLY A 199 3.05 -0.19 -20.14
N ASP A 200 2.67 0.67 -21.10
CA ASP A 200 2.59 0.25 -22.49
C ASP A 200 3.96 -0.25 -23.01
N PRO A 201 4.00 -1.29 -23.86
CA PRO A 201 5.25 -1.74 -24.47
C PRO A 201 5.83 -0.66 -25.40
N GLU A 202 6.95 -0.07 -24.99
CA GLU A 202 7.64 1.02 -25.71
C GLU A 202 9.11 0.62 -25.95
N PRO A 203 9.67 0.73 -27.18
CA PRO A 203 11.01 0.21 -27.49
C PRO A 203 12.17 0.76 -26.64
N LYS A 204 11.97 1.91 -25.98
CA LYS A 204 12.96 2.57 -25.11
C LYS A 204 12.67 2.43 -23.61
N ALA A 205 11.52 1.85 -23.23
CA ALA A 205 11.22 1.49 -21.86
C ALA A 205 11.77 0.08 -21.58
N LYS A 206 12.46 -0.09 -20.45
CA LYS A 206 13.01 -1.40 -20.05
C LYS A 206 11.91 -2.35 -19.62
N TRP A 207 10.84 -1.81 -19.05
CA TRP A 207 9.75 -2.55 -18.42
C TRP A 207 8.37 -2.07 -18.88
N SER A 208 7.44 -3.02 -18.97
CA SER A 208 6.06 -2.85 -19.43
C SER A 208 5.14 -3.84 -18.71
N ARG A 209 3.81 -3.72 -18.88
CA ARG A 209 2.82 -4.70 -18.38
C ARG A 209 3.07 -6.13 -18.86
N THR A 210 3.74 -6.30 -20.00
CA THR A 210 4.03 -7.60 -20.64
C THR A 210 5.41 -8.15 -20.32
N SER A 211 6.22 -7.44 -19.53
CA SER A 211 7.56 -7.88 -19.14
C SER A 211 7.54 -9.11 -18.24
N LYS A 212 8.59 -9.94 -18.33
CA LYS A 212 8.82 -11.04 -17.39
C LYS A 212 9.00 -10.48 -15.97
N VAL A 213 7.99 -10.61 -15.12
CA VAL A 213 7.98 -9.97 -13.80
C VAL A 213 9.12 -10.42 -12.89
N VAL A 214 9.61 -11.66 -13.02
CA VAL A 214 10.78 -12.16 -12.27
C VAL A 214 12.06 -11.38 -12.61
N ASP A 215 12.24 -10.99 -13.87
CA ASP A 215 13.39 -10.19 -14.31
C ASP A 215 13.20 -8.72 -13.89
N PHE A 216 11.96 -8.22 -13.99
CA PHE A 216 11.59 -6.87 -13.56
C PHE A 216 11.82 -6.63 -12.07
N VAL A 217 11.37 -7.52 -11.19
CA VAL A 217 11.51 -7.28 -9.73
C VAL A 217 12.96 -7.27 -9.28
N LYS A 218 13.87 -7.98 -9.96
CA LYS A 218 15.32 -7.94 -9.70
C LYS A 218 15.94 -6.56 -9.91
N ASP A 219 15.25 -5.68 -10.63
CA ASP A 219 15.62 -4.27 -10.83
C ASP A 219 15.08 -3.33 -9.75
N THR A 220 14.21 -3.83 -8.86
CA THR A 220 13.61 -3.06 -7.76
C THR A 220 14.24 -3.43 -6.43
N LYS A 221 14.31 -2.48 -5.48
CA LYS A 221 15.13 -2.57 -4.26
C LYS A 221 14.43 -2.03 -3.03
N HIS A 222 13.68 -0.93 -3.14
CA HIS A 222 13.15 -0.16 -2.00
C HIS A 222 11.62 -0.13 -2.02
N SER A 223 11.00 -0.20 -0.84
CA SER A 223 9.56 0.00 -0.66
C SER A 223 9.20 1.49 -0.59
N LEU A 224 8.13 1.88 -1.27
CA LEU A 224 7.42 3.17 -1.14
C LEU A 224 8.33 4.41 -1.04
N ASN A 225 9.16 4.59 -2.05
CA ASN A 225 10.15 5.67 -2.14
C ASN A 225 9.56 7.06 -1.87
N CYS A 226 10.31 7.97 -1.25
CA CYS A 226 9.85 9.34 -0.95
C CYS A 226 9.32 10.08 -2.20
N ILE A 227 9.87 9.75 -3.37
CA ILE A 227 9.50 10.32 -4.67
C ILE A 227 8.11 9.93 -5.19
N PHE A 228 7.37 9.03 -4.50
CA PHE A 228 5.95 8.77 -4.79
C PHE A 228 5.07 10.01 -4.57
N CYS A 229 5.34 10.75 -3.50
CA CYS A 229 4.46 11.83 -3.03
C CYS A 229 5.09 13.22 -3.15
N HIS A 230 6.40 13.31 -3.32
CA HIS A 230 7.16 14.56 -3.42
C HIS A 230 7.95 14.60 -4.72
N ASP A 231 7.96 15.73 -5.41
CA ASP A 231 8.86 15.94 -6.54
C ASP A 231 10.31 16.14 -6.06
N PRO A 232 11.30 15.39 -6.58
CA PRO A 232 12.68 15.53 -6.12
C PRO A 232 13.35 16.82 -6.59
N HIS A 233 12.88 17.46 -7.68
CA HIS A 233 13.51 18.65 -8.25
C HIS A 233 13.06 19.94 -7.55
N GLY A 234 11.82 19.99 -7.05
CA GLY A 234 11.27 21.19 -6.39
C GLY A 234 10.56 21.00 -5.04
N ALA A 235 10.42 19.76 -4.56
CA ALA A 235 9.70 19.39 -3.33
C ALA A 235 8.18 19.67 -3.30
N GLN A 236 7.56 19.92 -4.46
CA GLN A 236 6.10 20.03 -4.57
C GLN A 236 5.43 18.69 -4.22
N PRO A 237 4.22 18.71 -3.62
CA PRO A 237 3.39 17.51 -3.54
C PRO A 237 3.03 17.04 -4.96
N ARG A 238 3.11 15.74 -5.20
CA ARG A 238 2.80 15.12 -6.50
C ARG A 238 2.17 13.74 -6.38
N ILE A 239 1.70 13.25 -7.51
CA ILE A 239 1.45 11.83 -7.78
C ILE A 239 2.27 11.38 -9.00
N ILE A 240 2.66 10.11 -9.01
CA ILE A 240 3.40 9.45 -10.10
C ILE A 240 2.67 8.21 -10.65
N ARG A 241 1.62 7.73 -9.99
CA ARG A 241 0.86 6.56 -10.45
C ARG A 241 0.10 6.89 -11.74
N ASP A 242 0.66 6.42 -12.84
CA ASP A 242 0.13 6.50 -14.20
C ASP A 242 -1.38 6.27 -14.32
N GLY A 243 -1.91 5.19 -13.75
CA GLY A 243 -3.35 4.89 -13.79
C GLY A 243 -4.23 5.84 -12.97
N LEU A 244 -3.70 6.43 -11.89
CA LEU A 244 -4.40 7.52 -11.19
C LEU A 244 -4.42 8.78 -12.05
N ILE A 245 -3.29 9.12 -12.67
CA ILE A 245 -3.22 10.24 -13.61
C ILE A 245 -4.20 10.01 -14.78
N GLN A 246 -4.35 8.77 -15.28
CA GLN A 246 -5.30 8.43 -16.33
C GLN A 246 -6.75 8.63 -15.90
N ALA A 247 -7.12 8.18 -14.70
CA ALA A 247 -8.46 8.39 -14.17
C ALA A 247 -8.78 9.87 -13.88
N LEU A 248 -7.76 10.68 -13.56
CA LEU A 248 -7.90 12.13 -13.35
C LEU A 248 -7.88 12.95 -14.65
N THR A 249 -7.45 12.38 -15.77
CA THR A 249 -7.32 13.08 -17.08
C THR A 249 -8.29 12.60 -18.15
N ARG A 250 -9.02 11.50 -17.91
CA ARG A 250 -9.97 10.96 -18.89
C ARG A 250 -11.17 11.89 -19.13
N PRO A 251 -11.72 11.95 -20.35
CA PRO A 251 -12.77 12.92 -20.72
C PRO A 251 -14.05 12.84 -19.87
N GLU A 252 -14.35 11.68 -19.32
CA GLU A 252 -15.57 11.38 -18.56
C GLU A 252 -15.68 12.16 -17.25
N LYS A 253 -14.55 12.58 -16.66
CA LYS A 253 -14.47 13.36 -15.41
C LYS A 253 -15.37 12.82 -14.28
N ASP A 254 -15.45 11.50 -14.18
CA ASP A 254 -16.45 10.77 -13.38
C ASP A 254 -15.97 10.41 -11.96
N THR A 255 -14.74 10.77 -11.61
CA THR A 255 -14.14 10.38 -10.31
C THR A 255 -14.66 11.21 -9.12
N LEU A 256 -14.55 10.68 -7.90
CA LEU A 256 -14.90 11.36 -6.65
C LEU A 256 -14.05 12.61 -6.43
N TRP A 257 -12.83 12.67 -6.97
CA TRP A 257 -12.03 13.91 -7.00
C TRP A 257 -12.68 14.97 -7.89
N HIS A 258 -13.17 14.61 -9.09
CA HIS A 258 -13.92 15.55 -9.95
C HIS A 258 -15.23 16.03 -9.31
N LYS A 259 -15.85 15.18 -8.48
CA LYS A 259 -17.08 15.48 -7.73
C LYS A 259 -16.84 16.19 -6.39
N ASP A 260 -15.59 16.32 -5.93
CA ASP A 260 -15.26 16.91 -4.63
C ASP A 260 -15.05 18.44 -4.76
N PRO A 261 -15.92 19.27 -4.16
CA PRO A 261 -15.74 20.73 -4.18
C PRO A 261 -14.50 21.21 -3.40
N LYS A 262 -13.85 20.33 -2.63
CA LYS A 262 -12.60 20.59 -1.90
C LYS A 262 -11.35 20.10 -2.62
N ALA A 263 -11.47 19.51 -3.81
CA ALA A 263 -10.36 18.96 -4.59
C ALA A 263 -9.17 19.95 -4.74
N GLY A 264 -7.93 19.46 -4.64
CA GLY A 264 -6.75 20.21 -5.09
C GLY A 264 -6.66 20.22 -6.61
N LYS A 265 -6.11 21.28 -7.21
CA LYS A 265 -5.78 21.28 -8.65
C LYS A 265 -4.63 20.33 -8.94
N VAL A 266 -4.72 19.69 -10.10
CA VAL A 266 -3.75 18.70 -10.59
C VAL A 266 -3.18 19.20 -11.91
N ASP A 267 -1.87 19.38 -11.97
CA ASP A 267 -1.13 19.84 -13.15
C ASP A 267 -0.26 18.69 -13.69
N VAL A 268 -0.65 18.15 -14.84
CA VAL A 268 -0.09 16.91 -15.40
C VAL A 268 1.07 17.24 -16.33
N LYS A 269 2.23 16.64 -16.05
CA LYS A 269 3.48 16.91 -16.76
C LYS A 269 3.95 15.69 -17.54
N ASP A 270 4.17 15.89 -18.83
CA ASP A 270 4.79 14.90 -19.71
C ASP A 270 6.32 14.98 -19.62
N LEU A 271 6.93 13.90 -19.12
CA LEU A 271 8.36 13.77 -18.86
C LEU A 271 8.95 12.64 -19.72
N GLY A 272 8.86 12.84 -21.04
CA GLY A 272 9.22 11.87 -22.07
C GLY A 272 10.71 11.84 -22.49
N GLN A 273 11.61 12.46 -21.73
CA GLN A 273 13.02 12.70 -22.10
C GLN A 273 13.82 11.42 -22.39
N ARG A 274 13.36 10.25 -21.91
CA ARG A 274 13.98 8.94 -22.22
C ARG A 274 13.50 8.32 -23.54
N GLY A 275 12.67 9.03 -24.30
CA GLY A 275 12.19 8.65 -25.62
C GLY A 275 10.92 7.79 -25.63
N PHE A 276 10.18 7.80 -24.52
CA PHE A 276 8.86 7.19 -24.36
C PHE A 276 8.05 8.07 -23.40
N THR A 277 6.72 8.10 -23.54
CA THR A 277 5.86 8.94 -22.68
C THR A 277 5.87 8.44 -21.23
N ARG A 278 6.08 9.36 -20.28
CA ARG A 278 5.87 9.15 -18.85
C ARG A 278 5.20 10.39 -18.29
N LYS A 279 4.19 10.22 -17.44
CA LYS A 279 3.51 11.35 -16.77
C LYS A 279 3.76 11.36 -15.27
N ILE A 280 3.83 12.56 -14.69
CA ILE A 280 3.56 12.82 -13.27
C ILE A 280 2.44 13.84 -13.18
N ALA A 281 1.90 14.09 -11.99
CA ALA A 281 1.07 15.27 -11.78
C ALA A 281 1.45 15.99 -10.48
N ILE A 282 1.72 17.28 -10.60
CA ILE A 282 1.99 18.19 -9.48
C ILE A 282 0.64 18.62 -8.89
N LEU A 283 0.57 18.71 -7.57
CA LEU A 283 -0.61 19.14 -6.84
C LEU A 283 -0.42 20.58 -6.37
N ASP A 284 -1.46 21.41 -6.43
CA ASP A 284 -1.42 22.78 -5.90
C ASP A 284 -1.27 22.85 -4.38
N LYS A 285 -1.68 21.78 -3.70
CA LYS A 285 -1.62 21.59 -2.25
C LYS A 285 -1.34 20.14 -1.89
N TYR A 286 -1.04 19.88 -0.62
CA TYR A 286 -1.01 18.51 -0.10
C TYR A 286 -2.44 17.95 -0.05
N ASP A 287 -2.79 17.15 -1.05
CA ASP A 287 -4.02 16.37 -1.10
C ASP A 287 -3.70 14.89 -0.85
N SER A 288 -3.85 14.44 0.40
CA SER A 288 -3.51 13.07 0.76
C SER A 288 -4.54 12.05 0.30
N LYS A 289 -5.74 12.46 -0.17
CA LYS A 289 -6.65 11.53 -0.87
C LYS A 289 -6.02 11.09 -2.19
N LEU A 290 -5.41 12.02 -2.92
CA LEU A 290 -4.65 11.70 -4.14
C LEU A 290 -3.32 10.98 -3.84
N GLN A 291 -2.53 11.46 -2.87
CA GLN A 291 -1.22 10.86 -2.58
C GLN A 291 -1.33 9.42 -2.07
N CYS A 292 -2.29 9.13 -1.17
CA CYS A 292 -2.59 7.76 -0.73
C CYS A 292 -3.30 6.95 -1.84
N GLY A 293 -4.17 7.62 -2.62
CA GLY A 293 -4.91 7.04 -3.75
C GLY A 293 -4.07 6.53 -4.92
N GLN A 294 -2.75 6.72 -4.88
CA GLN A 294 -1.82 6.04 -5.77
C GLN A 294 -1.79 4.51 -5.54
N CYS A 295 -2.12 4.07 -4.32
CA CYS A 295 -2.05 2.68 -3.90
C CYS A 295 -3.34 2.19 -3.23
N HIS A 296 -3.95 3.01 -2.38
CA HIS A 296 -5.08 2.66 -1.50
C HIS A 296 -6.43 2.82 -2.18
N VAL A 297 -6.58 2.10 -3.30
CA VAL A 297 -7.73 2.16 -4.21
C VAL A 297 -8.09 0.77 -4.71
N GLU A 298 -9.32 0.62 -5.19
CA GLU A 298 -9.72 -0.49 -6.05
C GLU A 298 -8.85 -0.49 -7.33
N TYR A 299 -8.49 -1.67 -7.87
CA TYR A 299 -7.72 -1.71 -9.11
C TYR A 299 -7.88 -2.98 -9.94
N ASN A 300 -7.63 -2.84 -11.25
CA ASN A 300 -7.19 -3.96 -12.08
C ASN A 300 -5.67 -3.94 -12.17
N CYS A 301 -5.01 -4.99 -11.68
CA CYS A 301 -3.57 -5.18 -11.89
C CYS A 301 -3.25 -6.60 -12.38
N ASN A 302 -4.22 -7.31 -12.96
CA ASN A 302 -4.15 -8.74 -13.22
C ASN A 302 -4.96 -9.11 -14.47
N PRO A 303 -4.59 -10.18 -15.19
CA PRO A 303 -5.44 -10.70 -16.26
C PRO A 303 -6.81 -11.09 -15.71
N GLY A 304 -7.80 -11.13 -16.59
CA GLY A 304 -9.17 -11.52 -16.28
C GLY A 304 -9.88 -12.11 -17.49
N THR A 305 -11.20 -12.07 -17.50
CA THR A 305 -12.06 -12.63 -18.55
C THR A 305 -13.16 -11.64 -18.93
N ASP A 306 -13.46 -11.56 -20.22
CA ASP A 306 -14.64 -10.87 -20.74
C ASP A 306 -15.90 -11.70 -20.39
N PRO A 307 -16.85 -11.18 -19.58
CA PRO A 307 -18.03 -11.93 -19.18
C PRO A 307 -19.06 -12.13 -20.32
N THR A 308 -18.98 -11.35 -21.39
CA THR A 308 -19.85 -11.46 -22.57
C THR A 308 -19.29 -12.47 -23.58
N THR A 309 -17.97 -12.47 -23.82
CA THR A 309 -17.36 -13.34 -24.86
C THR A 309 -16.63 -14.56 -24.31
N GLY A 310 -16.40 -14.63 -22.99
CA GLY A 310 -15.59 -15.66 -22.34
C GLY A 310 -14.09 -15.59 -22.66
N LYS A 311 -13.63 -14.58 -23.42
CA LYS A 311 -12.24 -14.47 -23.87
C LYS A 311 -11.32 -13.91 -22.76
N PRO A 312 -10.05 -14.34 -22.69
CA PRO A 312 -9.09 -13.78 -21.74
C PRO A 312 -8.79 -12.30 -22.00
N VAL A 313 -8.82 -11.48 -20.96
CA VAL A 313 -8.29 -10.11 -20.96
C VAL A 313 -6.85 -10.16 -20.46
N THR A 314 -5.89 -10.09 -21.40
CA THR A 314 -4.45 -10.29 -21.12
C THR A 314 -3.76 -8.99 -20.70
N MET A 315 -2.60 -9.09 -20.03
CA MET A 315 -1.81 -7.94 -19.54
C MET A 315 -1.42 -6.92 -20.62
N ALA A 316 -1.47 -7.29 -21.90
CA ALA A 316 -1.23 -6.37 -23.01
C ALA A 316 -2.30 -5.27 -23.10
N GLY A 317 -3.56 -5.57 -22.75
CA GLY A 317 -4.65 -4.59 -22.76
C GLY A 317 -4.48 -3.47 -21.72
N ARG A 318 -5.17 -2.35 -21.91
CA ARG A 318 -5.21 -1.23 -20.95
C ARG A 318 -6.33 -1.33 -19.91
N ALA A 319 -7.11 -2.41 -19.89
CA ALA A 319 -8.09 -2.69 -18.83
C ALA A 319 -7.44 -2.86 -17.43
N HIS A 320 -6.13 -3.10 -17.40
CA HIS A 320 -5.29 -3.26 -16.19
C HIS A 320 -4.81 -1.91 -15.66
N GLN A 321 -5.74 -1.09 -15.19
CA GLN A 321 -5.42 0.15 -14.49
C GLN A 321 -6.15 0.22 -13.15
N PRO A 322 -5.60 0.95 -12.17
CA PRO A 322 -6.31 1.28 -10.97
C PRO A 322 -7.61 2.01 -11.27
N LEU A 323 -8.55 1.84 -10.36
CA LEU A 323 -9.92 2.31 -10.43
C LEU A 323 -10.14 3.46 -9.42
N PRO A 324 -9.22 4.43 -9.29
CA PRO A 324 -9.30 5.38 -8.21
C PRO A 324 -10.58 6.18 -8.35
N ALA A 325 -11.35 6.12 -7.27
CA ALA A 325 -12.42 7.06 -7.03
C ALA A 325 -13.56 7.03 -8.06
N GLN A 326 -14.01 5.89 -8.58
CA GLN A 326 -15.41 5.85 -9.01
C GLN A 326 -16.34 5.82 -7.79
N GLU A 327 -17.57 6.29 -8.00
CA GLU A 327 -18.59 6.34 -6.95
C GLU A 327 -18.86 4.96 -6.36
N ARG A 328 -18.91 4.85 -5.02
CA ARG A 328 -19.04 3.60 -4.25
C ARG A 328 -20.13 2.64 -4.77
N GLU A 329 -21.17 3.19 -5.40
CA GLU A 329 -22.36 2.48 -5.86
C GLU A 329 -22.29 2.06 -7.35
N ARG A 330 -21.25 2.49 -8.09
CA ARG A 330 -21.07 2.22 -9.52
C ARG A 330 -19.96 1.24 -9.95
N PRO A 331 -19.18 0.54 -9.09
CA PRO A 331 -18.11 -0.34 -9.59
C PRO A 331 -18.66 -1.43 -10.53
N GLY A 332 -19.86 -1.95 -10.25
CA GLY A 332 -20.53 -2.93 -11.13
C GLY A 332 -20.86 -2.40 -12.54
N GLU A 333 -21.10 -1.10 -12.70
CA GLU A 333 -21.33 -0.46 -14.00
C GLU A 333 -20.03 -0.41 -14.82
N HIS A 334 -18.97 0.12 -14.23
CA HIS A 334 -17.67 0.22 -14.89
C HIS A 334 -17.08 -1.14 -15.24
N TYR A 335 -17.17 -2.12 -14.36
CA TYR A 335 -16.72 -3.48 -14.66
C TYR A 335 -17.59 -4.20 -15.72
N ARG A 336 -18.85 -3.78 -15.91
CA ARG A 336 -19.68 -4.20 -17.07
C ARG A 336 -19.17 -3.52 -18.34
N ASP A 337 -18.89 -2.21 -18.30
CA ASP A 337 -18.51 -1.42 -19.47
C ASP A 337 -17.08 -1.73 -19.95
N LEU A 338 -16.15 -2.00 -19.02
CA LEU A 338 -14.83 -2.59 -19.30
C LEU A 338 -14.88 -4.02 -19.85
N LYS A 339 -16.04 -4.69 -19.74
CA LYS A 339 -16.20 -6.14 -20.00
C LYS A 339 -15.13 -6.94 -19.29
N PHE A 340 -15.04 -6.82 -17.96
CA PHE A 340 -13.98 -7.45 -17.17
C PHE A 340 -14.51 -8.15 -15.93
N ARG A 341 -14.02 -9.37 -15.68
CA ARG A 341 -14.17 -10.13 -14.44
C ARG A 341 -12.85 -10.82 -14.11
N ASP A 342 -12.44 -10.80 -12.85
CA ASP A 342 -11.15 -11.35 -12.40
C ASP A 342 -11.09 -12.87 -12.51
N PHE A 343 -12.15 -13.57 -12.10
CA PHE A 343 -12.15 -15.03 -12.05
C PHE A 343 -13.53 -15.66 -12.20
N LYS A 344 -13.55 -16.89 -12.71
CA LYS A 344 -14.70 -17.80 -12.65
C LYS A 344 -14.66 -18.57 -11.33
N HIS A 345 -15.72 -18.47 -10.53
CA HIS A 345 -15.83 -19.15 -9.26
C HIS A 345 -15.92 -20.67 -9.45
N GLY A 346 -15.15 -21.43 -8.68
CA GLY A 346 -14.88 -22.86 -8.94
C GLY A 346 -16.07 -23.78 -8.69
N ILE A 347 -17.02 -23.38 -7.83
CA ILE A 347 -18.19 -24.18 -7.46
C ILE A 347 -19.43 -23.75 -8.27
N THR A 348 -19.70 -22.45 -8.36
CA THR A 348 -20.93 -21.92 -8.97
C THR A 348 -20.78 -21.60 -10.45
N GLY A 349 -19.56 -21.56 -10.98
CA GLY A 349 -19.29 -21.13 -12.35
C GLY A 349 -19.53 -19.64 -12.62
N ALA A 350 -19.96 -18.85 -11.63
CA ALA A 350 -20.22 -17.42 -11.76
C ALA A 350 -18.93 -16.63 -11.98
N MET A 351 -18.98 -15.58 -12.79
CA MET A 351 -17.84 -14.67 -13.00
C MET A 351 -17.85 -13.56 -11.95
N PHE A 352 -16.81 -13.48 -11.13
CA PHE A 352 -16.70 -12.54 -10.02
C PHE A 352 -15.63 -11.46 -10.25
N LEU A 353 -15.78 -10.39 -9.48
CA LEU A 353 -14.80 -9.32 -9.30
C LEU A 353 -14.02 -9.55 -8.01
N LYS A 354 -12.73 -9.19 -8.00
CA LYS A 354 -11.89 -9.20 -6.81
C LYS A 354 -11.65 -7.76 -6.36
N ALA A 355 -12.39 -7.29 -5.36
CA ALA A 355 -12.10 -5.99 -4.77
C ALA A 355 -10.75 -5.97 -4.01
N GLN A 356 -9.96 -4.90 -4.09
CA GLN A 356 -8.74 -4.69 -3.29
C GLN A 356 -8.76 -3.31 -2.62
N HIS A 357 -8.69 -3.31 -1.27
CA HIS A 357 -8.45 -2.13 -0.41
C HIS A 357 -8.95 -0.77 -0.97
N PRO A 358 -10.27 -0.61 -1.21
CA PRO A 358 -10.86 0.62 -1.75
C PRO A 358 -10.94 1.73 -0.68
N ASP A 359 -9.82 2.00 0.00
CA ASP A 359 -9.80 2.79 1.23
C ASP A 359 -10.13 4.27 0.93
N VAL A 360 -9.67 4.80 -0.20
CA VAL A 360 -9.97 6.17 -0.63
C VAL A 360 -11.42 6.31 -1.12
N GLU A 361 -11.94 5.33 -1.88
CA GLU A 361 -13.34 5.29 -2.34
C GLU A 361 -14.32 5.22 -1.17
N VAL A 362 -13.97 4.45 -0.13
CA VAL A 362 -14.75 4.36 1.12
C VAL A 362 -14.58 5.60 2.00
N TYR A 363 -13.44 6.30 1.90
CA TYR A 363 -13.19 7.54 2.64
C TYR A 363 -14.03 8.72 2.15
N TYR A 364 -14.15 8.89 0.82
CA TYR A 364 -14.90 9.97 0.21
C TYR A 364 -16.37 9.97 0.67
N GLY A 365 -16.88 11.14 1.03
CA GLY A 365 -18.25 11.31 1.53
C GLY A 365 -18.49 10.75 2.94
N SER A 366 -17.47 10.23 3.64
CA SER A 366 -17.53 9.90 5.07
C SER A 366 -17.68 11.16 5.93
N VAL A 367 -18.01 10.99 7.22
CA VAL A 367 -18.07 12.12 8.17
C VAL A 367 -16.72 12.86 8.22
N HIS A 368 -15.59 12.14 8.26
CA HIS A 368 -14.26 12.76 8.30
C HIS A 368 -13.97 13.62 7.07
N ASP A 369 -14.31 13.15 5.87
CA ASP A 369 -14.15 13.89 4.61
C ASP A 369 -15.07 15.13 4.55
N ARG A 370 -16.32 15.00 5.01
CA ARG A 370 -17.26 16.13 5.13
C ARG A 370 -16.77 17.21 6.09
N GLU A 371 -16.20 16.81 7.23
CA GLU A 371 -15.56 17.72 8.20
C GLU A 371 -14.19 18.26 7.72
N GLY A 372 -13.70 17.86 6.55
CA GLY A 372 -12.43 18.37 5.99
C GLY A 372 -11.18 17.81 6.67
N VAL A 373 -11.32 16.72 7.43
CA VAL A 373 -10.18 15.86 7.76
C VAL A 373 -9.70 15.24 6.45
N MET A 374 -8.38 15.06 6.30
CA MET A 374 -7.79 14.32 5.19
C MET A 374 -7.27 12.95 5.69
N PRO A 375 -7.17 11.92 4.84
CA PRO A 375 -6.64 10.62 5.25
C PRO A 375 -5.13 10.73 5.43
N HIS A 376 -4.66 10.68 6.66
CA HIS A 376 -3.24 10.66 7.00
C HIS A 376 -2.92 9.36 7.75
N PRO A 377 -1.73 8.76 7.59
CA PRO A 377 -1.27 7.77 8.56
C PRO A 377 -1.22 8.42 9.96
N PRO A 378 -1.58 7.72 11.06
CA PRO A 378 -1.72 8.33 12.39
C PRO A 378 -0.48 9.06 12.93
N HIS A 379 0.69 8.82 12.35
CA HIS A 379 1.97 9.44 12.73
C HIS A 379 2.38 10.65 11.85
N ALA A 380 1.60 11.02 10.83
CA ALA A 380 1.83 12.21 10.02
C ALA A 380 1.16 13.49 10.58
N GLN A 381 0.61 13.42 11.79
CA GLN A 381 0.15 14.62 12.51
C GLN A 381 1.37 15.46 12.90
N GLY A 382 1.47 16.69 12.39
CA GLY A 382 2.61 17.57 12.70
C GLY A 382 2.73 17.82 14.19
N GLU A 383 3.95 17.81 14.73
CA GLU A 383 4.24 17.85 16.17
C GLU A 383 3.64 19.10 16.87
N GLY A 384 3.41 20.20 16.14
CA GLY A 384 2.73 21.40 16.62
C GLY A 384 1.20 21.29 16.75
N THR A 385 0.57 20.20 16.28
CA THR A 385 -0.90 19.99 16.38
C THR A 385 -1.33 19.13 17.56
N ARG A 386 -0.55 19.12 18.65
CA ARG A 386 -1.06 18.78 19.99
C ARG A 386 -2.07 19.84 20.47
N ARG A 387 -3.25 19.91 19.83
CA ARG A 387 -4.44 20.47 20.48
C ARG A 387 -4.59 19.73 21.80
N ARG A 388 -4.68 20.50 22.90
CA ARG A 388 -4.77 19.97 24.27
C ARG A 388 -5.75 18.80 24.27
N ALA A 389 -5.26 17.60 24.58
CA ALA A 389 -6.12 16.47 24.81
C ALA A 389 -7.08 16.88 25.93
N ARG A 390 -8.37 17.02 25.62
CA ARG A 390 -9.40 17.10 26.66
C ARG A 390 -9.21 15.83 27.50
N PRO A 391 -9.08 15.93 28.84
CA PRO A 391 -8.95 14.75 29.66
C PRO A 391 -10.14 13.83 29.39
N SER A 392 -9.86 12.53 29.30
CA SER A 392 -10.84 11.47 29.06
C SER A 392 -12.08 11.65 29.93
N LEU A 393 -13.25 11.65 29.31
CA LEU A 393 -14.53 11.60 30.02
C LEU A 393 -14.53 10.40 30.98
N PRO A 394 -14.87 10.58 32.27
CA PRO A 394 -14.84 9.46 33.22
C PRO A 394 -15.81 8.36 32.81
N THR A 395 -15.30 7.13 32.68
CA THR A 395 -16.11 5.92 32.52
C THR A 395 -16.89 5.65 33.81
N GLY A 396 -18.09 6.24 33.91
CA GLY A 396 -18.79 6.34 35.20
C GLY A 396 -20.28 6.67 35.13
N ARG A 397 -21.06 5.96 34.31
CA ARG A 397 -22.53 5.93 34.46
C ARG A 397 -23.07 4.51 34.45
N ARG A 398 -23.33 3.97 35.65
CA ARG A 398 -24.19 2.79 35.82
C ARG A 398 -25.56 3.09 35.22
N ALA A 399 -26.11 2.14 34.46
CA ALA A 399 -27.49 2.22 33.99
C ALA A 399 -28.45 2.28 35.19
N ARG A 400 -29.17 3.40 35.35
CA ARG A 400 -30.25 3.49 36.33
C ARG A 400 -31.46 2.70 35.80
N ARG A 401 -31.73 1.52 36.36
CA ARG A 401 -33.04 0.88 36.21
C ARG A 401 -34.10 1.79 36.82
N ASN A 402 -35.11 2.14 36.03
CA ASN A 402 -36.18 3.03 36.45
C ASN A 402 -37.28 2.20 37.15
N THR A 403 -37.27 2.14 38.48
CA THR A 403 -38.25 1.40 39.28
C THR A 403 -39.20 2.35 40.01
N SER A 404 -40.35 2.65 39.41
CA SER A 404 -41.38 3.47 40.06
C SER A 404 -42.80 3.21 39.54
N ARG A 405 -43.44 2.14 40.06
CA ARG A 405 -44.84 2.17 40.55
C ARG A 405 -45.14 0.89 41.32
N LYS A 406 -45.63 1.05 42.57
CA LYS A 406 -46.13 -0.01 43.45
C LYS A 406 -47.67 -0.08 43.36
N ARG A 407 -48.23 -1.17 43.90
CA ARG A 407 -49.67 -1.52 44.05
C ARG A 407 -50.25 -2.05 42.73
N ALA A 408 -50.99 -3.15 42.66
CA ALA A 408 -51.49 -4.08 43.69
C ALA A 408 -51.16 -5.56 43.28
N TRP A 409 -51.61 -6.66 43.89
CA TRP A 409 -52.58 -6.85 45.00
C TRP A 409 -52.31 -8.15 45.82
N ALA A 410 -53.34 -8.54 46.56
CA ALA A 410 -53.63 -9.77 47.31
C ALA A 410 -53.92 -10.99 46.39
N ALA A 411 -53.93 -12.27 46.83
CA ALA A 411 -53.60 -12.90 48.12
C ALA A 411 -53.42 -14.44 47.95
N THR A 412 -52.80 -15.10 48.96
CA THR A 412 -52.99 -16.52 49.41
C THR A 412 -53.16 -17.64 48.36
N ARG A 413 -52.38 -18.73 48.40
CA ARG A 413 -52.50 -19.83 49.39
C ARG A 413 -51.33 -20.85 49.26
N ARG A 414 -50.98 -21.49 50.39
CA ARG A 414 -50.63 -22.92 50.63
C ARG A 414 -49.82 -23.69 49.55
N GLY A 415 -48.81 -24.50 49.87
CA GLY A 415 -48.32 -24.96 51.18
C GLY A 415 -47.26 -26.07 51.02
N ALA A 416 -46.60 -26.42 52.13
CA ALA A 416 -45.42 -27.28 52.23
C ALA A 416 -45.47 -28.67 51.53
N GLY A 417 -44.27 -29.16 51.16
CA GLY A 417 -44.05 -30.55 50.74
C GLY A 417 -42.56 -30.90 50.63
N SER A 418 -41.92 -31.27 51.75
CA SER A 418 -40.51 -31.69 51.79
C SER A 418 -40.35 -33.22 51.78
N ARG A 419 -39.30 -33.74 51.12
CA ARG A 419 -38.71 -35.07 51.44
C ARG A 419 -37.18 -35.05 51.30
N ARG A 420 -36.52 -35.81 52.20
CA ARG A 420 -35.06 -36.01 52.36
C ARG A 420 -34.56 -37.24 51.60
N SER A 421 -33.26 -37.29 51.30
CA SER A 421 -32.33 -38.46 51.40
C SER A 421 -31.05 -38.16 50.59
N THR A 422 -29.91 -37.72 51.14
CA THR A 422 -28.79 -38.44 51.82
C THR A 422 -27.97 -39.44 50.98
N ARG A 423 -26.73 -39.05 50.56
CA ARG A 423 -25.50 -39.87 50.68
C ARG A 423 -24.16 -39.10 50.41
N SER A 424 -23.30 -39.06 51.43
CA SER A 424 -21.81 -39.17 51.46
C SER A 424 -20.87 -38.80 50.26
N THR A 425 -20.12 -37.68 50.41
CA THR A 425 -18.62 -37.53 50.55
C THR A 425 -17.58 -38.34 49.72
N PRO A 426 -16.29 -37.91 49.59
CA PRO A 426 -15.65 -36.55 49.60
C PRO A 426 -14.41 -36.36 48.64
N SER A 427 -13.64 -35.26 48.83
CA SER A 427 -12.26 -34.95 48.36
C SER A 427 -12.06 -34.52 46.89
N GLY A 428 -11.15 -33.59 46.52
CA GLY A 428 -10.27 -32.65 47.25
C GLY A 428 -9.97 -31.39 46.38
N THR A 429 -9.72 -30.20 46.94
CA THR A 429 -8.37 -29.61 47.17
C THR A 429 -7.30 -29.95 46.11
N GLY A 430 -6.61 -29.02 45.44
CA GLY A 430 -6.69 -27.56 45.45
C GLY A 430 -5.68 -26.89 44.48
N THR A 431 -6.05 -25.70 44.00
CA THR A 431 -5.26 -24.44 43.97
C THR A 431 -3.80 -24.34 43.49
N TRP A 432 -3.63 -23.50 42.44
CA TRP A 432 -2.67 -22.38 42.28
C TRP A 432 -1.21 -22.56 41.76
N ALA A 433 -0.95 -21.84 40.64
CA ALA A 433 0.11 -20.83 40.41
C ALA A 433 1.60 -21.20 40.14
N SER A 434 2.02 -20.83 38.91
CA SER A 434 3.12 -19.89 38.56
C SER A 434 4.61 -20.16 38.81
N CYS A 435 5.38 -19.96 37.73
CA CYS A 435 6.74 -19.38 37.63
C CYS A 435 7.95 -20.08 38.29
N ALA A 436 8.87 -20.59 37.47
CA ALA A 436 10.27 -20.08 37.35
C ALA A 436 11.12 -20.95 36.40
N SER A 437 12.14 -20.33 35.78
CA SER A 437 13.36 -21.01 35.31
C SER A 437 14.54 -20.51 36.18
N PRO A 438 15.64 -21.26 36.33
CA PRO A 438 16.79 -20.93 35.48
C PRO A 438 17.77 -22.09 35.12
N SER A 439 18.39 -21.96 33.94
CA SER A 439 19.81 -22.26 33.57
C SER A 439 20.55 -23.59 33.89
N THR A 440 21.61 -23.81 33.09
CA THR A 440 22.67 -24.86 33.14
C THR A 440 22.31 -26.19 32.49
N GLY A 441 23.19 -26.83 31.70
CA GLY A 441 24.50 -26.40 31.16
C GLY A 441 25.06 -27.39 30.12
N SER A 442 26.10 -27.01 29.37
CA SER A 442 26.95 -27.93 28.59
C SER A 442 28.13 -28.40 29.46
N PRO A 443 28.76 -29.56 29.20
CA PRO A 443 29.82 -29.59 28.17
C PRO A 443 29.96 -30.91 27.36
N ALA A 444 30.35 -30.77 26.10
CA ALA A 444 31.33 -31.61 25.36
C ALA A 444 31.57 -30.97 23.98
#